data_AF-A0A9E6AXD0-F1
#
_entry.id   AF-A0A9E6AXD0-F1
#
_cell.length_a   1.000
_cell.length_b   1.000
_cell.length_c   1.000
_cell.angle_alpha   90.00
_cell.angle_beta   90.00
_cell.angle_gamma   90.00
#
_symmetry.space_group_name_H-M   'P 1'
#
loop_
_entity.id
_entity.type
_entity.pdbx_description
1 polymer ?
#
loop_
_entity_poly.entity_id
_entity_poly.type
_entity_poly.pdbx_seq_one_letter_code
_entity_poly.pdbx_strand_id
1 'polypeptide(L)'
;MTDTRTETDSFGPLEVPNDKYYGAQTARSLINFKIGTETMPIPLIRGLGIIKKAAALSNLALDNLEQNICDAIVQAAEEVIDGKLNDHFPLVVWQTGSGTQSNMNSNEVISNRAIEIMGGELGSKTPVHPNDHCNRSQSSNDTFPTAMHIGAVEEIHRRLLPALEYIHAALDKKAKGWTSIIKIGRTHLQDATPLTLGQEFSGYAKQMEYAIDRVKAAMPRMYPLAQGGTAVGTGLNAKPGFAEEFAKTVANITELPFITAENKFEALAAHDAFVEMSGVLNTIAVSLTKIANDIRLLGSGPRSGLGELSLPENEPGSSIMPGKVNPTQCEALTMVCAQVMGNHTTITIGGLQGHMELNVFKPVMGYNLMQSIRLVADASVSFTDNCLDGLKANEAQIADLMSRSLMLVTALAPTIGYDNATKIAKTAHKNGTTLKDEAVGGGYVTSEEYDAVVRPEDMIAPK
;
A
#
# COMPACT_ATOMS: atom_id res chain seq x y z
N MET A 1 21.62 -30.20 22.44
CA MET A 1 20.20 -30.01 22.77
C MET A 1 20.06 -28.57 23.15
N THR A 2 19.07 -27.87 22.61
CA THR A 2 18.72 -26.52 23.07
C THR A 2 18.29 -26.61 24.53
N ASP A 3 18.78 -25.68 25.35
CA ASP A 3 18.39 -25.57 26.76
C ASP A 3 16.91 -25.12 26.84
N THR A 4 16.08 -25.80 27.64
CA THR A 4 14.63 -25.57 27.70
C THR A 4 14.13 -25.36 29.13
N ARG A 5 12.96 -24.74 29.26
CA ARG A 5 12.14 -24.70 30.47
C ARG A 5 10.79 -25.34 30.21
N THR A 6 10.22 -25.91 31.26
CA THR A 6 8.86 -26.40 31.24
C THR A 6 7.89 -25.25 31.53
N GLU A 7 7.01 -24.95 30.58
CA GLU A 7 5.86 -24.07 30.77
C GLU A 7 4.57 -24.88 30.81
N THR A 8 3.50 -24.31 31.38
CA THR A 8 2.19 -24.99 31.50
C THR A 8 1.06 -24.14 30.94
N ASP A 9 0.12 -24.80 30.26
CA ASP A 9 -1.21 -24.26 29.93
C ASP A 9 -2.30 -25.24 30.41
N SER A 10 -3.57 -25.00 30.05
CA SER A 10 -4.68 -25.87 30.44
C SER A 10 -4.61 -27.29 29.88
N PHE A 11 -3.76 -27.55 28.88
CA PHE A 11 -3.53 -28.87 28.28
C PHE A 11 -2.30 -29.58 28.86
N GLY A 12 -1.62 -28.98 29.85
CA GLY A 12 -0.48 -29.58 30.55
C GLY A 12 0.86 -28.94 30.19
N PRO A 13 1.97 -29.59 30.59
CA PRO A 13 3.31 -29.05 30.41
C PRO A 13 3.79 -29.11 28.95
N LEU A 14 4.65 -28.18 28.57
CA LEU A 14 5.33 -28.13 27.27
C LEU A 14 6.73 -27.52 27.42
N GLU A 15 7.70 -28.06 26.71
CA GLU A 15 9.08 -27.55 26.70
C GLU A 15 9.22 -26.36 25.76
N VAL A 16 9.86 -25.30 26.26
CA VAL A 16 10.09 -24.03 25.58
C VAL A 16 11.57 -23.67 25.65
N PRO A 17 12.21 -23.16 24.58
CA PRO A 17 13.61 -22.72 24.64
C PRO A 17 13.85 -21.63 25.69
N ASN A 18 14.94 -21.75 26.47
CA ASN A 18 15.27 -20.80 27.54
C ASN A 18 15.62 -19.40 27.03
N ASP A 19 16.08 -19.28 25.79
CA ASP A 19 16.40 -18.01 25.12
C ASP A 19 15.16 -17.31 24.54
N LYS A 20 13.94 -17.81 24.79
CA LYS A 20 12.70 -17.25 24.24
C LYS A 20 11.68 -16.88 25.31
N TYR A 21 11.14 -15.65 25.23
CA TYR A 21 10.10 -15.17 26.15
C TYR A 21 8.69 -15.71 25.90
N TYR A 22 8.39 -16.31 24.74
CA TYR A 22 7.06 -16.90 24.53
C TYR A 22 6.85 -18.14 25.43
N GLY A 23 5.60 -18.55 25.66
CA GLY A 23 5.26 -19.62 26.61
C GLY A 23 4.61 -20.85 25.95
N ALA A 24 3.88 -21.61 26.77
CA ALA A 24 3.29 -22.89 26.37
C ALA A 24 2.30 -22.78 25.20
N GLN A 25 1.46 -21.74 25.14
CA GLN A 25 0.47 -21.62 24.07
C GLN A 25 1.12 -21.28 22.73
N THR A 26 2.16 -20.42 22.73
CA THR A 26 2.93 -20.14 21.52
C THR A 26 3.65 -21.38 21.02
N ALA A 27 4.34 -22.11 21.91
CA ALA A 27 5.01 -23.35 21.53
C ALA A 27 4.03 -24.40 21.00
N ARG A 28 2.83 -24.51 21.59
CA ARG A 28 1.77 -25.40 21.10
C ARG A 28 1.25 -24.98 19.72
N SER A 29 1.08 -23.67 19.49
CA SER A 29 0.69 -23.15 18.17
C SER A 29 1.74 -23.49 17.10
N LEU A 30 3.03 -23.33 17.38
CA LEU A 30 4.11 -23.71 16.45
C LEU A 30 4.07 -25.20 16.06
N ILE A 31 3.69 -26.08 16.99
CA ILE A 31 3.55 -27.51 16.70
C ILE A 31 2.33 -27.77 15.81
N ASN A 32 1.22 -27.07 16.05
CA ASN A 32 -0.07 -27.34 15.41
C ASN A 32 -0.28 -26.65 14.06
N PHE A 33 0.35 -25.48 13.82
CA PHE A 33 0.15 -24.65 12.64
C PHE A 33 1.43 -24.57 11.78
N LYS A 34 1.86 -25.73 11.26
CA LYS A 34 3.03 -25.85 10.38
C LYS A 34 2.66 -25.62 8.91
N ILE A 35 2.21 -24.42 8.61
CA ILE A 35 1.66 -24.07 7.30
C ILE A 35 2.41 -22.86 6.76
N GLY A 36 2.87 -22.92 5.51
CA GLY A 36 3.49 -21.80 4.82
C GLY A 36 4.82 -21.33 5.41
N THR A 37 5.26 -20.17 4.95
CA THR A 37 6.48 -19.47 5.44
C THR A 37 6.17 -18.08 5.98
N GLU A 38 4.93 -17.63 5.83
CA GLU A 38 4.47 -16.31 6.24
C GLU A 38 4.32 -16.25 7.76
N THR A 39 5.12 -15.41 8.39
CA THR A 39 4.99 -15.06 9.81
C THR A 39 4.13 -13.83 10.00
N MET A 40 3.64 -13.63 11.23
CA MET A 40 2.85 -12.44 11.56
C MET A 40 3.63 -11.16 11.23
N PRO A 41 3.05 -10.18 10.51
CA PRO A 41 3.78 -8.96 10.13
C PRO A 41 4.28 -8.17 11.34
N ILE A 42 5.51 -7.62 11.24
CA ILE A 42 6.10 -6.76 12.28
C ILE A 42 5.19 -5.59 12.69
N PRO A 43 4.50 -4.87 11.77
CA PRO A 43 3.57 -3.81 12.18
C PRO A 43 2.40 -4.33 13.04
N LEU A 44 1.97 -5.58 12.86
CA LEU A 44 0.94 -6.19 13.70
C LEU A 44 1.49 -6.56 15.08
N ILE A 45 2.72 -7.09 15.15
CA ILE A 45 3.43 -7.35 16.42
C ILE A 45 3.61 -6.05 17.21
N ARG A 46 4.05 -4.97 16.53
CA ARG A 46 4.12 -3.63 17.12
C ARG A 46 2.75 -3.16 17.62
N GLY A 47 1.68 -3.34 16.84
CA GLY A 47 0.31 -3.04 17.26
C GLY A 47 -0.11 -3.80 18.52
N LEU A 48 0.26 -5.08 18.66
CA LEU A 48 0.05 -5.86 19.89
C LEU A 48 0.82 -5.27 21.07
N GLY A 49 2.07 -4.85 20.88
CA GLY A 49 2.84 -4.13 21.91
C GLY A 49 2.13 -2.85 22.39
N ILE A 50 1.66 -2.01 21.44
CA ILE A 50 0.89 -0.78 21.74
C ILE A 50 -0.36 -1.12 22.55
N ILE A 51 -1.10 -2.17 22.19
CA ILE A 51 -2.29 -2.59 22.92
C ILE A 51 -1.97 -2.98 24.35
N LYS A 52 -0.92 -3.78 24.58
CA LYS A 52 -0.58 -4.22 25.93
C LYS A 52 -0.11 -3.06 26.82
N LYS A 53 0.67 -2.13 26.27
CA LYS A 53 1.03 -0.88 26.95
C LYS A 53 -0.22 -0.05 27.29
N ALA A 54 -1.08 0.19 26.31
CA ALA A 54 -2.30 0.99 26.51
C ALA A 54 -3.25 0.34 27.52
N ALA A 55 -3.47 -0.97 27.43
CA ALA A 55 -4.35 -1.70 28.34
C ALA A 55 -3.83 -1.69 29.78
N ALA A 56 -2.52 -1.81 30.00
CA ALA A 56 -1.94 -1.71 31.34
C ALA A 56 -2.15 -0.32 31.95
N LEU A 57 -1.89 0.74 31.17
CA LEU A 57 -2.09 2.12 31.60
C LEU A 57 -3.56 2.45 31.86
N SER A 58 -4.47 2.01 30.99
CA SER A 58 -5.92 2.23 31.17
C SER A 58 -6.48 1.45 32.36
N ASN A 59 -6.01 0.21 32.59
CA ASN A 59 -6.41 -0.52 33.78
C ASN A 59 -5.88 0.13 35.06
N LEU A 60 -4.65 0.65 35.06
CA LEU A 60 -4.09 1.41 36.18
C LEU A 60 -4.92 2.68 36.45
N ALA A 61 -5.24 3.46 35.40
CA ALA A 61 -6.04 4.68 35.51
C ALA A 61 -7.46 4.45 36.04
N LEU A 62 -7.96 3.21 35.96
CA LEU A 62 -9.28 2.79 36.44
C LEU A 62 -9.23 1.95 37.71
N ASP A 63 -8.10 1.98 38.44
CA ASP A 63 -7.83 1.22 39.67
C ASP A 63 -8.10 -0.29 39.50
N ASN A 64 -7.75 -0.82 38.34
CA ASN A 64 -7.95 -2.21 37.96
C ASN A 64 -6.63 -2.97 37.73
N LEU A 65 -5.48 -2.38 38.00
CA LEU A 65 -4.16 -3.03 37.95
C LEU A 65 -3.19 -2.34 38.93
N GLU A 66 -2.36 -3.13 39.60
CA GLU A 66 -1.36 -2.62 40.54
C GLU A 66 -0.23 -1.86 39.81
N GLN A 67 0.26 -0.77 40.42
CA GLN A 67 1.27 0.12 39.81
C GLN A 67 2.55 -0.63 39.40
N ASN A 68 3.10 -1.46 40.28
CA ASN A 68 4.34 -2.20 40.01
C ASN A 68 4.19 -3.21 38.86
N ILE A 69 3.02 -3.84 38.72
CA ILE A 69 2.70 -4.75 37.61
C ILE A 69 2.53 -3.94 36.31
N CYS A 70 1.83 -2.80 36.39
CA CYS A 70 1.66 -1.89 35.25
C CYS A 70 3.01 -1.43 34.71
N ASP A 71 3.90 -0.94 35.57
CA ASP A 71 5.23 -0.42 35.18
C ASP A 71 6.07 -1.48 34.45
N ALA A 72 6.08 -2.72 34.96
CA ALA A 72 6.82 -3.82 34.35
C ALA A 72 6.22 -4.24 32.99
N ILE A 73 4.89 -4.27 32.86
CA ILE A 73 4.21 -4.56 31.59
C ILE A 73 4.47 -3.44 30.58
N VAL A 74 4.42 -2.18 31.00
CA VAL A 74 4.68 -1.02 30.13
C VAL A 74 6.11 -1.08 29.60
N GLN A 75 7.10 -1.37 30.45
CA GLN A 75 8.49 -1.49 30.02
C GLN A 75 8.68 -2.64 29.02
N ALA A 76 8.14 -3.82 29.29
CA ALA A 76 8.22 -4.96 28.39
C ALA A 76 7.49 -4.72 27.06
N ALA A 77 6.31 -4.09 27.10
CA ALA A 77 5.55 -3.73 25.91
C ALA A 77 6.28 -2.69 25.06
N GLU A 78 7.00 -1.74 25.66
CA GLU A 78 7.84 -0.78 24.93
C GLU A 78 8.95 -1.49 24.13
N GLU A 79 9.56 -2.53 24.70
CA GLU A 79 10.57 -3.33 23.98
C GLU A 79 9.97 -4.07 22.76
N VAL A 80 8.70 -4.49 22.83
CA VAL A 80 7.97 -5.02 21.67
C VAL A 80 7.70 -3.92 20.64
N ILE A 81 7.27 -2.74 21.09
CA ILE A 81 6.98 -1.59 20.23
C ILE A 81 8.25 -1.15 19.46
N ASP A 82 9.39 -1.14 20.13
CA ASP A 82 10.72 -0.82 19.58
C ASP A 82 11.28 -1.92 18.67
N GLY A 83 10.63 -3.08 18.59
CA GLY A 83 11.07 -4.22 17.78
C GLY A 83 12.24 -5.02 18.37
N LYS A 84 12.64 -4.73 19.62
CA LYS A 84 13.74 -5.45 20.31
C LYS A 84 13.41 -6.92 20.56
N LEU A 85 12.12 -7.26 20.60
CA LEU A 85 11.62 -8.59 20.91
C LEU A 85 11.02 -9.34 19.71
N ASN A 86 11.26 -8.90 18.48
CA ASN A 86 10.65 -9.51 17.27
C ASN A 86 10.94 -11.02 17.13
N ASP A 87 12.13 -11.47 17.55
CA ASP A 87 12.54 -12.89 17.49
C ASP A 87 11.80 -13.81 18.49
N HIS A 88 10.89 -13.24 19.29
CA HIS A 88 10.01 -13.96 20.21
C HIS A 88 8.57 -14.10 19.69
N PHE A 89 8.31 -13.70 18.44
CA PHE A 89 7.00 -13.81 17.77
C PHE A 89 7.06 -14.73 16.54
N PRO A 90 7.22 -16.05 16.74
CA PRO A 90 7.51 -16.99 15.65
C PRO A 90 6.27 -17.46 14.89
N LEU A 91 5.07 -17.01 15.28
CA LEU A 91 3.82 -17.57 14.79
C LEU A 91 3.53 -17.20 13.33
N VAL A 92 2.96 -18.17 12.61
CA VAL A 92 2.57 -18.04 11.21
C VAL A 92 1.27 -17.24 11.07
N VAL A 93 1.05 -16.66 9.88
CA VAL A 93 -0.23 -16.04 9.51
C VAL A 93 -1.36 -17.08 9.55
N TRP A 94 -1.06 -18.31 9.15
CA TRP A 94 -2.00 -19.42 8.99
C TRP A 94 -2.32 -20.12 10.31
N GLN A 95 -2.84 -19.35 11.25
CA GLN A 95 -3.15 -19.77 12.61
C GLN A 95 -4.66 -19.74 12.87
N THR A 96 -5.08 -19.78 14.15
CA THR A 96 -6.48 -19.52 14.50
C THR A 96 -6.99 -18.21 13.89
N GLY A 97 -8.17 -18.29 13.28
CA GLY A 97 -8.75 -17.21 12.49
C GLY A 97 -9.12 -15.93 13.24
N SER A 98 -9.25 -16.00 14.57
CA SER A 98 -9.43 -14.83 15.43
C SER A 98 -8.11 -14.09 15.73
N GLY A 99 -6.96 -14.74 15.49
CA GLY A 99 -5.65 -14.26 15.92
C GLY A 99 -5.35 -14.49 17.41
N THR A 100 -6.13 -15.32 18.11
CA THR A 100 -5.91 -15.66 19.53
C THR A 100 -4.49 -16.11 19.85
N GLN A 101 -3.84 -16.88 18.97
CA GLN A 101 -2.50 -17.37 19.24
C GLN A 101 -1.46 -16.24 19.23
N SER A 102 -1.56 -15.26 18.33
CA SER A 102 -0.70 -14.07 18.39
C SER A 102 -1.02 -13.15 19.57
N ASN A 103 -2.29 -13.03 19.97
CA ASN A 103 -2.63 -12.32 21.21
C ASN A 103 -1.95 -13.01 22.41
N MET A 104 -2.08 -14.33 22.54
CA MET A 104 -1.44 -15.08 23.62
C MET A 104 0.09 -15.06 23.52
N ASN A 105 0.67 -15.07 22.32
CA ASN A 105 2.11 -14.88 22.15
C ASN A 105 2.57 -13.53 22.69
N SER A 106 1.84 -12.44 22.42
CA SER A 106 2.15 -11.14 23.01
C SER A 106 2.00 -11.13 24.53
N ASN A 107 0.95 -11.78 25.07
CA ASN A 107 0.75 -11.91 26.51
C ASN A 107 1.89 -12.67 27.18
N GLU A 108 2.31 -13.80 26.62
CA GLU A 108 3.38 -14.63 27.15
C GLU A 108 4.74 -13.93 27.09
N VAL A 109 5.07 -13.31 25.95
CA VAL A 109 6.33 -12.57 25.79
C VAL A 109 6.43 -11.43 26.80
N ILE A 110 5.37 -10.62 26.90
CA ILE A 110 5.36 -9.46 27.80
C ILE A 110 5.30 -9.89 29.26
N SER A 111 4.56 -10.95 29.59
CA SER A 111 4.52 -11.55 30.94
C SER A 111 5.92 -12.01 31.36
N ASN A 112 6.57 -12.86 30.56
CA ASN A 112 7.89 -13.39 30.90
C ASN A 112 8.96 -12.28 30.97
N ARG A 113 8.90 -11.30 30.07
CA ARG A 113 9.82 -10.17 30.12
C ARG A 113 9.57 -9.28 31.35
N ALA A 114 8.32 -9.04 31.72
CA ALA A 114 7.97 -8.28 32.92
C ALA A 114 8.38 -9.04 34.21
N ILE A 115 8.24 -10.36 34.24
CA ILE A 115 8.74 -11.20 35.34
C ILE A 115 10.25 -11.05 35.49
N GLU A 116 11.00 -11.11 34.39
CA GLU A 116 12.45 -10.93 34.41
C GLU A 116 12.85 -9.53 34.91
N ILE A 117 12.17 -8.48 34.45
CA ILE A 117 12.36 -7.09 34.93
C ILE A 117 12.16 -7.00 36.45
N MET A 118 11.22 -7.77 36.99
CA MET A 118 10.93 -7.85 38.42
C MET A 118 11.81 -8.85 39.19
N GLY A 119 12.79 -9.47 38.54
CA GLY A 119 13.72 -10.44 39.14
C GLY A 119 13.10 -11.81 39.44
N GLY A 120 11.98 -12.15 38.80
CA GLY A 120 11.33 -13.46 38.93
C GLY A 120 11.84 -14.50 37.93
N GLU A 121 11.24 -15.68 37.98
CA GLU A 121 11.59 -16.82 37.13
C GLU A 121 10.65 -16.93 35.91
N LEU A 122 11.20 -16.96 34.69
CA LEU A 122 10.42 -17.11 33.46
C LEU A 122 9.57 -18.40 33.51
N GLY A 123 8.34 -18.31 33.00
CA GLY A 123 7.38 -19.42 32.96
C GLY A 123 6.62 -19.67 34.26
N SER A 124 7.05 -19.05 35.37
CA SER A 124 6.35 -19.12 36.66
C SER A 124 4.99 -18.41 36.66
N LYS A 125 4.78 -17.51 35.69
CA LYS A 125 3.61 -16.62 35.59
C LYS A 125 3.39 -15.73 36.82
N THR A 126 4.45 -15.56 37.63
CA THR A 126 4.45 -14.78 38.87
C THR A 126 5.67 -13.85 38.85
N PRO A 127 5.54 -12.56 39.18
CA PRO A 127 4.32 -11.87 39.63
C PRO A 127 3.33 -11.50 38.50
N VAL A 128 3.74 -11.59 37.23
CA VAL A 128 2.92 -11.14 36.09
C VAL A 128 2.33 -12.32 35.33
N HIS A 129 1.08 -12.68 35.61
CA HIS A 129 0.31 -13.68 34.84
C HIS A 129 -0.09 -13.16 33.43
N PRO A 130 0.08 -13.96 32.35
CA PRO A 130 -0.22 -13.53 30.98
C PRO A 130 -1.71 -13.27 30.73
N ASN A 131 -2.62 -13.97 31.41
CA ASN A 131 -4.06 -13.75 31.26
C ASN A 131 -4.58 -12.69 32.24
N ASP A 132 -4.19 -12.80 33.51
CA ASP A 132 -4.84 -12.03 34.58
C ASP A 132 -4.27 -10.62 34.69
N HIS A 133 -3.09 -10.36 34.12
CA HIS A 133 -2.48 -9.04 34.09
C HIS A 133 -2.32 -8.54 32.64
N CYS A 134 -1.53 -9.22 31.80
CA CYS A 134 -1.28 -8.74 30.43
C CYS A 134 -2.53 -8.71 29.54
N ASN A 135 -3.48 -9.63 29.77
CA ASN A 135 -4.76 -9.69 29.05
C ASN A 135 -5.95 -9.17 29.87
N ARG A 136 -5.71 -8.43 30.97
CA ARG A 136 -6.78 -7.89 31.80
C ARG A 136 -7.68 -6.95 30.99
N SER A 137 -9.00 -7.13 31.13
CA SER A 137 -10.06 -6.41 30.40
C SER A 137 -10.02 -6.54 28.87
N GLN A 138 -9.33 -7.56 28.35
CA GLN A 138 -9.17 -7.81 26.93
C GLN A 138 -9.69 -9.21 26.55
N SER A 139 -10.00 -9.39 25.27
CA SER A 139 -10.23 -10.67 24.61
C SER A 139 -9.40 -10.72 23.35
N SER A 140 -8.98 -11.91 22.90
CA SER A 140 -8.37 -12.02 21.58
C SER A 140 -9.27 -11.45 20.46
N ASN A 141 -10.58 -11.57 20.64
CA ASN A 141 -11.57 -11.15 19.66
C ASN A 141 -11.58 -9.64 19.45
N ASP A 142 -11.33 -8.84 20.50
CA ASP A 142 -11.23 -7.37 20.41
C ASP A 142 -9.78 -6.85 20.33
N THR A 143 -8.80 -7.64 20.76
CA THR A 143 -7.38 -7.31 20.71
C THR A 143 -6.80 -7.41 19.30
N PHE A 144 -6.98 -8.55 18.62
CA PHE A 144 -6.39 -8.76 17.31
C PHE A 144 -6.91 -7.80 16.22
N PRO A 145 -8.22 -7.50 16.10
CA PRO A 145 -8.67 -6.50 15.14
C PRO A 145 -8.19 -5.08 15.50
N THR A 146 -8.08 -4.75 16.78
CA THR A 146 -7.43 -3.51 17.22
C THR A 146 -5.97 -3.46 16.75
N ALA A 147 -5.21 -4.56 16.81
CA ALA A 147 -3.82 -4.62 16.36
C ALA A 147 -3.71 -4.45 14.83
N MET A 148 -4.65 -5.05 14.10
CA MET A 148 -4.76 -4.86 12.64
C MET A 148 -4.94 -3.38 12.31
N HIS A 149 -5.90 -2.71 12.94
CA HIS A 149 -6.18 -1.29 12.71
C HIS A 149 -4.99 -0.41 13.08
N ILE A 150 -4.41 -0.57 14.27
CA ILE A 150 -3.25 0.22 14.71
C ILE A 150 -2.09 0.09 13.72
N GLY A 151 -1.69 -1.14 13.41
CA GLY A 151 -0.53 -1.35 12.56
C GLY A 151 -0.77 -0.91 11.11
N ALA A 152 -1.98 -1.10 10.56
CA ALA A 152 -2.30 -0.62 9.22
C ALA A 152 -2.31 0.90 9.14
N VAL A 153 -2.89 1.57 10.14
CA VAL A 153 -2.96 3.03 10.22
C VAL A 153 -1.56 3.64 10.41
N GLU A 154 -0.71 3.07 11.28
CA GLU A 154 0.70 3.51 11.40
C GLU A 154 1.45 3.36 10.07
N GLU A 155 1.32 2.21 9.38
CA GLU A 155 1.99 2.01 8.08
C GLU A 155 1.44 2.94 6.97
N ILE A 156 0.15 3.26 6.98
CA ILE A 156 -0.41 4.21 6.02
C ILE A 156 0.18 5.61 6.22
N HIS A 157 0.24 6.09 7.46
CA HIS A 157 0.79 7.41 7.78
C HIS A 157 2.30 7.50 7.58
N ARG A 158 3.05 6.48 8.01
CA ARG A 158 4.51 6.53 8.02
C ARG A 158 5.16 6.08 6.71
N ARG A 159 4.46 5.29 5.90
CA ARG A 159 5.01 4.68 4.69
C ARG A 159 4.21 5.03 3.44
N LEU A 160 2.91 4.72 3.42
CA LEU A 160 2.11 4.82 2.19
C LEU A 160 1.92 6.27 1.72
N LEU A 161 1.36 7.12 2.59
CA LEU A 161 1.05 8.50 2.24
C LEU A 161 2.31 9.27 1.80
N PRO A 162 3.44 9.21 2.53
CA PRO A 162 4.68 9.84 2.08
C PRO A 162 5.17 9.32 0.71
N ALA A 163 5.08 8.00 0.47
CA ALA A 163 5.49 7.42 -0.81
C ALA A 163 4.60 7.86 -1.98
N LEU A 164 3.29 7.97 -1.76
CA LEU A 164 2.34 8.47 -2.76
C LEU A 164 2.54 9.97 -3.03
N GLU A 165 2.81 10.76 -1.98
CA GLU A 165 3.14 12.19 -2.10
C GLU A 165 4.47 12.37 -2.85
N TYR A 166 5.43 11.49 -2.64
CA TYR A 166 6.73 11.52 -3.32
C TYR A 166 6.62 11.25 -4.83
N ILE A 167 5.97 10.16 -5.24
CA ILE A 167 5.76 9.86 -6.67
C ILE A 167 4.87 10.94 -7.34
N HIS A 168 3.86 11.45 -6.64
CA HIS A 168 3.05 12.56 -7.12
C HIS A 168 3.90 13.79 -7.43
N ALA A 169 4.75 14.20 -6.49
CA ALA A 169 5.62 15.37 -6.66
C ALA A 169 6.60 15.20 -7.84
N ALA A 170 7.15 14.00 -8.03
CA ALA A 170 8.04 13.71 -9.17
C ALA A 170 7.30 13.79 -10.51
N LEU A 171 6.09 13.23 -10.60
CA LEU A 171 5.25 13.31 -11.81
C LEU A 171 4.83 14.74 -12.11
N ASP A 172 4.40 15.51 -11.11
CA ASP A 172 4.00 16.92 -11.26
C ASP A 172 5.19 17.79 -11.69
N LYS A 173 6.39 17.53 -11.15
CA LYS A 173 7.63 18.20 -11.58
C LYS A 173 7.92 17.94 -13.07
N LYS A 174 7.76 16.70 -13.55
CA LYS A 174 7.90 16.38 -14.99
C LYS A 174 6.82 17.04 -15.82
N ALA A 175 5.57 17.02 -15.37
CA ALA A 175 4.46 17.67 -16.06
C ALA A 175 4.72 19.17 -16.28
N LYS A 176 5.17 19.87 -15.23
CA LYS A 176 5.53 21.29 -15.27
C LYS A 176 6.81 21.57 -16.08
N GLY A 177 7.76 20.64 -16.09
CA GLY A 177 9.01 20.77 -16.84
C GLY A 177 8.87 20.53 -18.34
N TRP A 178 7.81 19.85 -18.78
CA TRP A 178 7.63 19.43 -20.18
C TRP A 178 6.44 20.10 -20.89
N THR A 179 5.99 21.25 -20.39
CA THR A 179 4.86 22.01 -20.97
C THR A 179 5.13 22.53 -22.38
N SER A 180 6.38 22.67 -22.81
CA SER A 180 6.74 23.15 -24.15
C SER A 180 7.03 22.02 -25.15
N ILE A 181 7.11 20.77 -24.71
CA ILE A 181 7.47 19.64 -25.57
C ILE A 181 6.20 19.10 -26.21
N ILE A 182 5.95 19.44 -27.47
CA ILE A 182 4.76 18.99 -28.22
C ILE A 182 5.04 17.62 -28.83
N LYS A 183 4.16 16.65 -28.56
CA LYS A 183 4.23 15.27 -29.05
C LYS A 183 2.91 14.84 -29.70
N ILE A 184 2.97 13.77 -30.47
CA ILE A 184 1.77 13.20 -31.08
C ILE A 184 0.96 12.45 -30.02
N GLY A 185 -0.35 12.73 -29.96
CA GLY A 185 -1.26 11.94 -29.15
C GLY A 185 -1.46 10.56 -29.77
N ARG A 186 -1.85 9.59 -28.94
CA ARG A 186 -2.27 8.26 -29.42
C ARG A 186 -3.55 7.83 -28.74
N THR A 187 -4.56 7.50 -29.55
CA THR A 187 -5.80 6.86 -29.10
C THR A 187 -5.94 5.56 -29.88
N HIS A 188 -6.35 4.49 -29.20
CA HIS A 188 -6.37 3.13 -29.79
C HIS A 188 -5.00 2.68 -30.36
N LEU A 189 -3.90 3.21 -29.80
CA LEU A 189 -2.52 3.04 -30.29
C LEU A 189 -2.26 3.58 -31.71
N GLN A 190 -3.19 4.32 -32.29
CA GLN A 190 -3.02 5.02 -33.57
C GLN A 190 -2.60 6.47 -33.33
N ASP A 191 -1.94 7.07 -34.31
CA ASP A 191 -1.66 8.51 -34.31
C ASP A 191 -2.95 9.31 -34.13
N ALA A 192 -2.91 10.36 -33.31
CA ALA A 192 -4.02 11.28 -33.04
C ALA A 192 -3.53 12.73 -33.14
N THR A 193 -4.28 13.70 -32.60
CA THR A 193 -3.88 15.11 -32.59
C THR A 193 -2.75 15.39 -31.58
N PRO A 194 -2.00 16.51 -31.72
CA PRO A 194 -0.96 16.90 -30.79
C PRO A 194 -1.44 17.14 -29.36
N LEU A 195 -0.54 16.93 -28.40
CA LEU A 195 -0.59 17.42 -27.02
C LEU A 195 0.85 17.67 -26.54
N THR A 196 1.02 18.37 -25.43
CA THR A 196 2.34 18.46 -24.79
C THR A 196 2.63 17.22 -23.94
N LEU A 197 3.90 16.84 -23.84
CA LEU A 197 4.35 15.80 -22.92
C LEU A 197 4.03 16.19 -21.47
N GLY A 198 4.04 17.49 -21.16
CA GLY A 198 3.54 18.04 -19.90
C GLY A 198 2.06 17.74 -19.64
N GLN A 199 1.18 17.94 -20.64
CA GLN A 199 -0.24 17.57 -20.54
C GLN A 199 -0.42 16.07 -20.30
N GLU A 200 0.34 15.21 -20.99
CA GLU A 200 0.30 13.76 -20.76
C GLU A 200 0.68 13.40 -19.30
N PHE A 201 1.80 13.94 -18.80
CA PHE A 201 2.27 13.71 -17.43
C PHE A 201 1.36 14.35 -16.37
N SER A 202 0.64 15.42 -16.69
CA SER A 202 -0.36 16.02 -15.80
C SER A 202 -1.50 15.05 -15.49
N GLY A 203 -1.85 14.16 -16.44
CA GLY A 203 -2.81 13.09 -16.22
C GLY A 203 -2.31 12.09 -15.17
N TYR A 204 -1.03 11.71 -15.24
CA TYR A 204 -0.40 10.81 -14.25
C TYR A 204 -0.34 11.44 -12.86
N ALA A 205 0.10 12.70 -12.78
CA ALA A 205 0.12 13.46 -11.55
C ALA A 205 -1.29 13.53 -10.94
N LYS A 206 -2.32 13.83 -11.75
CA LYS A 206 -3.71 13.89 -11.27
C LYS A 206 -4.23 12.54 -10.76
N GLN A 207 -3.84 11.43 -11.38
CA GLN A 207 -4.19 10.10 -10.87
C GLN A 207 -3.59 9.85 -9.47
N MET A 208 -2.36 10.32 -9.22
CA MET A 208 -1.70 10.18 -7.91
C MET A 208 -2.24 11.17 -6.87
N GLU A 209 -2.63 12.38 -7.27
CA GLU A 209 -3.36 13.32 -6.39
C GLU A 209 -4.65 12.65 -5.88
N TYR A 210 -5.46 12.08 -6.78
CA TYR A 210 -6.65 11.34 -6.39
C TYR A 210 -6.35 10.03 -5.63
N ALA A 211 -5.17 9.43 -5.77
CA ALA A 211 -4.77 8.29 -4.96
C ALA A 211 -4.62 8.70 -3.49
N ILE A 212 -3.92 9.80 -3.23
CA ILE A 212 -3.72 10.38 -1.90
C ILE A 212 -5.08 10.74 -1.27
N ASP A 213 -5.94 11.41 -2.03
CA ASP A 213 -7.28 11.80 -1.56
C ASP A 213 -8.13 10.60 -1.15
N ARG A 214 -8.11 9.51 -1.94
CA ARG A 214 -8.85 8.28 -1.63
C ARG A 214 -8.38 7.65 -0.33
N VAL A 215 -7.07 7.59 -0.10
CA VAL A 215 -6.52 7.06 1.16
C VAL A 215 -6.99 7.93 2.32
N LYS A 216 -6.81 9.26 2.23
CA LYS A 216 -7.24 10.22 3.26
C LYS A 216 -8.75 10.14 3.54
N ALA A 217 -9.58 9.93 2.52
CA ALA A 217 -11.02 9.78 2.66
C ALA A 217 -11.46 8.47 3.34
N ALA A 218 -10.66 7.40 3.24
CA ALA A 218 -10.91 6.10 3.89
C ALA A 218 -10.42 6.07 5.36
N MET A 219 -9.44 6.89 5.73
CA MET A 219 -8.84 6.89 7.08
C MET A 219 -9.83 7.04 8.25
N PRO A 220 -10.89 7.88 8.19
CA PRO A 220 -11.83 8.01 9.30
C PRO A 220 -12.45 6.69 9.78
N ARG A 221 -12.61 5.71 8.88
CA ARG A 221 -13.17 4.38 9.19
C ARG A 221 -12.13 3.37 9.68
N MET A 222 -10.84 3.72 9.60
CA MET A 222 -9.74 2.91 10.12
C MET A 222 -9.36 3.27 11.57
N TYR A 223 -9.73 4.45 12.07
CA TYR A 223 -9.44 4.88 13.45
C TYR A 223 -10.29 4.25 14.56
N PRO A 224 -11.55 3.81 14.33
CA PRO A 224 -12.33 3.14 15.36
C PRO A 224 -11.73 1.79 15.77
N LEU A 225 -11.53 1.60 17.08
CA LEU A 225 -10.93 0.39 17.65
C LEU A 225 -11.96 -0.52 18.32
N ALA A 226 -11.81 -1.83 18.11
CA ALA A 226 -12.69 -2.85 18.70
C ALA A 226 -12.48 -3.02 20.22
N GLN A 227 -11.35 -2.59 20.76
CA GLN A 227 -10.98 -2.81 22.17
C GLN A 227 -12.08 -2.32 23.13
N GLY A 228 -12.38 -3.16 24.13
CA GLY A 228 -13.50 -2.98 25.06
C GLY A 228 -14.77 -3.71 24.61
N GLY A 229 -14.80 -4.28 23.40
CA GLY A 229 -15.85 -5.21 22.98
C GLY A 229 -15.78 -6.57 23.67
N THR A 230 -14.60 -6.97 24.16
CA THR A 230 -14.30 -8.25 24.81
C THR A 230 -14.66 -9.46 23.93
N ALA A 231 -15.39 -10.45 24.45
CA ALA A 231 -15.64 -11.71 23.75
C ALA A 231 -16.53 -11.54 22.51
N VAL A 232 -17.64 -10.81 22.65
CA VAL A 232 -18.73 -10.76 21.64
C VAL A 232 -19.29 -9.36 21.39
N GLY A 233 -18.66 -8.32 21.94
CA GLY A 233 -19.05 -6.91 21.74
C GLY A 233 -19.74 -6.27 22.95
N THR A 234 -20.10 -7.04 23.97
CA THR A 234 -20.85 -6.55 25.15
C THR A 234 -19.99 -5.87 26.21
N GLY A 235 -18.67 -6.02 26.15
CA GLY A 235 -17.75 -5.51 27.18
C GLY A 235 -17.74 -6.32 28.48
N LEU A 236 -18.28 -7.54 28.50
CA LEU A 236 -18.27 -8.42 29.68
C LEU A 236 -16.83 -8.61 30.19
N ASN A 237 -16.63 -8.40 31.50
CA ASN A 237 -15.33 -8.45 32.20
C ASN A 237 -14.34 -7.31 31.87
N ALA A 238 -14.74 -6.30 31.09
CA ALA A 238 -14.02 -5.02 31.06
C ALA A 238 -14.54 -4.08 32.16
N LYS A 239 -13.65 -3.24 32.71
CA LYS A 239 -14.05 -2.18 33.65
C LYS A 239 -14.83 -1.10 32.88
N PRO A 240 -15.93 -0.54 33.42
CA PRO A 240 -16.60 0.61 32.80
C PRO A 240 -15.61 1.76 32.55
N GLY A 241 -15.66 2.37 31.36
CA GLY A 241 -14.72 3.42 30.92
C GLY A 241 -13.42 2.91 30.29
N PHE A 242 -13.17 1.59 30.28
CA PHE A 242 -11.95 1.02 29.71
C PHE A 242 -11.80 1.31 28.21
N ALA A 243 -12.88 1.22 27.44
CA ALA A 243 -12.81 1.37 25.98
C ALA A 243 -12.40 2.79 25.56
N GLU A 244 -12.92 3.81 26.26
CA GLU A 244 -12.63 5.22 26.04
C GLU A 244 -11.22 5.59 26.49
N GLU A 245 -10.82 5.17 27.70
CA GLU A 245 -9.48 5.43 28.22
C GLU A 245 -8.41 4.71 27.40
N PHE A 246 -8.71 3.48 26.94
CA PHE A 246 -7.83 2.72 26.06
C PHE A 246 -7.60 3.45 24.73
N ALA A 247 -8.66 3.85 24.03
CA ALA A 247 -8.54 4.52 22.74
C ALA A 247 -7.78 5.85 22.87
N LYS A 248 -8.07 6.64 23.93
CA LYS A 248 -7.32 7.86 24.26
C LYS A 248 -5.84 7.57 24.53
N THR A 249 -5.53 6.50 25.24
CA THR A 249 -4.15 6.10 25.52
C THR A 249 -3.42 5.68 24.24
N VAL A 250 -4.06 4.91 23.36
CA VAL A 250 -3.50 4.56 22.05
C VAL A 250 -3.28 5.81 21.20
N ALA A 251 -4.22 6.76 21.18
CA ALA A 251 -4.08 8.02 20.46
C ALA A 251 -2.87 8.82 20.96
N ASN A 252 -2.65 8.87 22.27
CA ASN A 252 -1.47 9.54 22.86
C ASN A 252 -0.15 8.81 22.52
N ILE A 253 -0.12 7.48 22.53
CA ILE A 253 1.09 6.70 22.21
C ILE A 253 1.48 6.86 20.74
N THR A 254 0.48 6.89 19.85
CA THR A 254 0.69 6.87 18.40
C THR A 254 0.70 8.25 17.76
N GLU A 255 0.22 9.27 18.48
CA GLU A 255 -0.06 10.62 17.97
C GLU A 255 -1.06 10.62 16.79
N LEU A 256 -1.97 9.62 16.76
CA LEU A 256 -2.97 9.43 15.72
C LEU A 256 -4.38 9.43 16.33
N PRO A 257 -5.41 9.87 15.59
CA PRO A 257 -6.74 10.14 16.16
C PRO A 257 -7.58 8.87 16.32
N PHE A 258 -7.02 7.83 16.95
CA PHE A 258 -7.76 6.62 17.30
C PHE A 258 -8.88 6.92 18.28
N ILE A 259 -10.02 6.27 18.06
CA ILE A 259 -11.22 6.40 18.87
C ILE A 259 -11.79 5.02 19.17
N THR A 260 -12.63 4.91 20.19
CA THR A 260 -13.35 3.66 20.44
C THR A 260 -14.44 3.47 19.39
N ALA A 261 -14.63 2.26 18.87
CA ALA A 261 -15.68 2.01 17.89
C ALA A 261 -17.08 2.20 18.51
N GLU A 262 -17.96 2.93 17.82
CA GLU A 262 -19.32 3.18 18.30
C GLU A 262 -20.12 1.87 18.43
N ASN A 263 -19.92 0.95 17.48
CA ASN A 263 -20.55 -0.37 17.50
C ASN A 263 -19.48 -1.47 17.62
N LYS A 264 -19.40 -2.10 18.79
CA LYS A 264 -18.45 -3.20 19.04
C LYS A 264 -18.83 -4.51 18.37
N PHE A 265 -20.10 -4.71 18.00
CA PHE A 265 -20.51 -5.92 17.30
C PHE A 265 -20.00 -5.91 15.86
N GLU A 266 -20.14 -4.79 15.16
CA GLU A 266 -19.59 -4.60 13.81
C GLU A 266 -18.07 -4.78 13.80
N ALA A 267 -17.36 -4.10 14.72
CA ALA A 267 -15.89 -4.14 14.80
C ALA A 267 -15.31 -5.55 15.10
N LEU A 268 -16.13 -6.50 15.54
CA LEU A 268 -15.74 -7.89 15.79
C LEU A 268 -16.22 -8.83 14.67
N ALA A 269 -17.48 -8.67 14.25
CA ALA A 269 -18.18 -9.53 13.31
C ALA A 269 -17.82 -9.26 11.84
N ALA A 270 -17.35 -8.06 11.52
CA ALA A 270 -17.01 -7.61 10.18
C ALA A 270 -15.65 -6.89 10.15
N HIS A 271 -15.18 -6.57 8.93
CA HIS A 271 -13.91 -5.87 8.66
C HIS A 271 -14.05 -4.96 7.45
N ASP A 272 -15.17 -4.23 7.38
CA ASP A 272 -15.55 -3.48 6.17
C ASP A 272 -14.56 -2.34 5.88
N ALA A 273 -14.02 -1.69 6.91
CA ALA A 273 -12.95 -0.70 6.78
C ALA A 273 -11.69 -1.28 6.09
N PHE A 274 -11.34 -2.54 6.36
CA PHE A 274 -10.22 -3.23 5.72
C PHE A 274 -10.52 -3.55 4.25
N VAL A 275 -11.75 -3.98 3.95
CA VAL A 275 -12.19 -4.24 2.56
C VAL A 275 -12.19 -2.94 1.75
N GLU A 276 -12.70 -1.84 2.32
CA GLU A 276 -12.70 -0.53 1.69
C GLU A 276 -11.29 -0.01 1.43
N MET A 277 -10.41 0.00 2.44
CA MET A 277 -9.02 0.45 2.28
C MET A 277 -8.29 -0.41 1.25
N SER A 278 -8.55 -1.72 1.22
CA SER A 278 -8.03 -2.60 0.18
C SER A 278 -8.54 -2.24 -1.23
N GLY A 279 -9.82 -1.86 -1.37
CA GLY A 279 -10.39 -1.37 -2.62
C GLY A 279 -9.77 -0.04 -3.09
N VAL A 280 -9.40 0.84 -2.14
CA VAL A 280 -8.61 2.03 -2.42
C VAL A 280 -7.24 1.64 -2.99
N LEU A 281 -6.50 0.74 -2.33
CA LEU A 281 -5.20 0.27 -2.82
C LEU A 281 -5.29 -0.42 -4.19
N ASN A 282 -6.36 -1.18 -4.45
CA ASN A 282 -6.65 -1.76 -5.75
C ASN A 282 -6.78 -0.68 -6.84
N THR A 283 -7.52 0.40 -6.56
CA THR A 283 -7.66 1.54 -7.48
C THR A 283 -6.32 2.24 -7.76
N ILE A 284 -5.48 2.36 -6.72
CA ILE A 284 -4.13 2.94 -6.83
C ILE A 284 -3.24 2.03 -7.70
N ALA A 285 -3.29 0.72 -7.50
CA ALA A 285 -2.56 -0.25 -8.31
C ALA A 285 -2.95 -0.20 -9.80
N VAL A 286 -4.24 -0.02 -10.12
CA VAL A 286 -4.70 0.20 -11.50
C VAL A 286 -4.06 1.45 -12.10
N SER A 287 -4.04 2.55 -11.34
CA SER A 287 -3.49 3.83 -11.79
C SER A 287 -1.98 3.75 -12.02
N LEU A 288 -1.23 3.18 -11.07
CA LEU A 288 0.22 2.97 -11.18
C LEU A 288 0.58 2.05 -12.36
N THR A 289 -0.22 1.00 -12.59
CA THR A 289 -0.04 0.09 -13.74
C THR A 289 -0.14 0.85 -15.06
N LYS A 290 -1.12 1.74 -15.20
CA LYS A 290 -1.28 2.57 -16.41
C LYS A 290 -0.06 3.48 -16.61
N ILE A 291 0.38 4.17 -15.57
CA ILE A 291 1.54 5.07 -15.60
C ILE A 291 2.80 4.31 -16.04
N ALA A 292 3.08 3.17 -15.41
CA ALA A 292 4.23 2.34 -15.75
C ALA A 292 4.17 1.78 -17.19
N ASN A 293 2.98 1.37 -17.63
CA ASN A 293 2.73 0.88 -19.00
C ASN A 293 3.01 1.95 -20.06
N ASP A 294 2.52 3.17 -19.83
CA ASP A 294 2.77 4.27 -20.76
C ASP A 294 4.27 4.60 -20.81
N ILE A 295 4.92 4.73 -19.65
CA ILE A 295 6.36 5.07 -19.59
C ILE A 295 7.22 4.03 -20.31
N ARG A 296 6.96 2.73 -20.11
CA ARG A 296 7.71 1.68 -20.83
C ARG A 296 7.40 1.62 -22.33
N LEU A 297 6.16 1.94 -22.73
CA LEU A 297 5.78 1.99 -24.14
C LEU A 297 6.44 3.17 -24.86
N LEU A 298 6.40 4.35 -24.25
CA LEU A 298 7.07 5.55 -24.73
C LEU A 298 8.60 5.41 -24.74
N GLY A 299 9.15 4.66 -23.79
CA GLY A 299 10.57 4.29 -23.72
C GLY A 299 11.00 3.10 -24.58
N SER A 300 10.09 2.49 -25.36
CA SER A 300 10.42 1.34 -26.20
C SER A 300 11.38 1.72 -27.34
N GLY A 301 12.44 0.93 -27.56
CA GLY A 301 13.47 1.28 -28.54
C GLY A 301 14.77 0.48 -28.36
N PRO A 302 15.94 1.03 -28.75
CA PRO A 302 16.16 2.42 -29.16
C PRO A 302 15.89 2.71 -30.65
N ARG A 303 15.68 1.69 -31.49
CA ARG A 303 15.52 1.88 -32.96
C ARG A 303 14.22 1.33 -33.56
N SER A 304 13.54 0.43 -32.85
CA SER A 304 12.38 -0.32 -33.38
C SER A 304 11.15 -0.21 -32.48
N GLY A 305 11.04 0.90 -31.75
CA GLY A 305 9.91 1.24 -30.88
C GLY A 305 9.51 2.71 -31.06
N LEU A 306 8.82 3.29 -30.07
CA LEU A 306 8.43 4.71 -30.10
C LEU A 306 9.62 5.64 -29.80
N GLY A 307 10.38 5.34 -28.75
CA GLY A 307 11.60 6.07 -28.37
C GLY A 307 11.39 7.54 -27.98
N GLU A 308 10.17 7.93 -27.59
CA GLU A 308 9.86 9.30 -27.16
C GLU A 308 10.47 9.63 -25.79
N LEU A 309 10.68 8.61 -24.95
CA LEU A 309 11.35 8.75 -23.65
C LEU A 309 12.67 7.95 -23.64
N SER A 310 13.66 8.49 -22.94
CA SER A 310 14.90 7.79 -22.59
C SER A 310 14.84 7.42 -21.10
N LEU A 311 14.82 6.12 -20.82
CA LEU A 311 14.81 5.56 -19.48
C LEU A 311 16.23 5.54 -18.88
N PRO A 312 16.39 5.68 -17.56
CA PRO A 312 17.69 5.51 -16.90
C PRO A 312 18.26 4.10 -17.09
N GLU A 313 19.60 4.01 -17.18
CA GLU A 313 20.32 2.74 -17.32
C GLU A 313 20.85 2.29 -15.95
N ASN A 314 20.04 1.54 -15.19
CA ASN A 314 20.42 1.12 -13.82
C ASN A 314 21.22 -0.19 -13.79
N GLU A 315 20.95 -1.10 -14.72
CA GLU A 315 21.62 -2.39 -14.81
C GLU A 315 21.75 -2.88 -16.27
N PRO A 316 22.69 -3.80 -16.57
CA PRO A 316 22.76 -4.44 -17.86
C PRO A 316 21.45 -5.18 -18.19
N GLY A 317 20.75 -4.76 -19.25
CA GLY A 317 19.43 -5.29 -19.60
C GLY A 317 19.44 -6.64 -20.31
N SER A 318 20.60 -7.24 -20.60
CA SER A 318 20.69 -8.57 -21.19
C SER A 318 22.05 -9.22 -20.95
N SER A 319 22.03 -10.52 -20.69
CA SER A 319 23.23 -11.35 -20.61
C SER A 319 23.92 -11.58 -21.96
N ILE A 320 23.24 -11.36 -23.09
CA ILE A 320 23.73 -11.68 -24.44
C ILE A 320 23.73 -10.49 -25.42
N MET A 321 22.99 -9.42 -25.12
CA MET A 321 22.92 -8.21 -25.95
C MET A 321 23.61 -7.02 -25.26
N PRO A 322 24.91 -6.78 -25.52
CA PRO A 322 25.63 -5.63 -24.97
C PRO A 322 24.91 -4.31 -25.30
N GLY A 323 24.76 -3.43 -24.30
CA GLY A 323 24.13 -2.12 -24.46
C GLY A 323 22.59 -2.11 -24.47
N LYS A 324 21.92 -3.26 -24.29
CA LYS A 324 20.45 -3.31 -24.11
C LYS A 324 20.08 -2.83 -22.70
N VAL A 325 19.10 -1.94 -22.62
CA VAL A 325 18.52 -1.41 -21.38
C VAL A 325 17.03 -1.76 -21.36
N ASN A 326 16.54 -2.31 -20.25
CA ASN A 326 15.14 -2.71 -20.09
C ASN A 326 14.41 -1.75 -19.15
N PRO A 327 13.08 -1.61 -19.27
CA PRO A 327 12.25 -0.84 -18.35
C PRO A 327 11.98 -1.58 -17.03
N THR A 328 13.00 -2.07 -16.34
CA THR A 328 12.90 -2.98 -15.18
C THR A 328 12.10 -2.40 -14.01
N GLN A 329 12.20 -1.10 -13.76
CA GLN A 329 11.39 -0.42 -12.73
C GLN A 329 9.91 -0.39 -13.10
N CYS A 330 9.56 -0.24 -14.39
CA CYS A 330 8.18 -0.37 -14.85
C CYS A 330 7.70 -1.82 -14.69
N GLU A 331 8.54 -2.80 -15.01
CA GLU A 331 8.23 -4.23 -14.84
C GLU A 331 7.94 -4.56 -13.37
N ALA A 332 8.83 -4.18 -12.46
CA ALA A 332 8.68 -4.38 -11.02
C ALA A 332 7.40 -3.72 -10.48
N LEU A 333 7.15 -2.46 -10.84
CA LEU A 333 5.93 -1.75 -10.42
C LEU A 333 4.67 -2.47 -10.92
N THR A 334 4.63 -2.90 -12.18
CA THR A 334 3.44 -3.63 -12.70
C THR A 334 3.22 -5.00 -12.07
N MET A 335 4.29 -5.74 -11.70
CA MET A 335 4.16 -6.99 -10.95
C MET A 335 3.64 -6.75 -9.53
N VAL A 336 4.14 -5.71 -8.85
CA VAL A 336 3.63 -5.29 -7.54
C VAL A 336 2.14 -4.94 -7.61
N CYS A 337 1.73 -4.16 -8.62
CA CYS A 337 0.32 -3.82 -8.78
C CYS A 337 -0.55 -5.06 -8.99
N ALA A 338 -0.11 -6.05 -9.76
CA ALA A 338 -0.82 -7.32 -9.91
C ALA A 338 -0.97 -8.07 -8.57
N GLN A 339 0.08 -8.11 -7.75
CA GLN A 339 0.03 -8.72 -6.41
C GLN A 339 -0.97 -8.00 -5.51
N VAL A 340 -1.00 -6.67 -5.52
CA VAL A 340 -1.94 -5.86 -4.72
C VAL A 340 -3.40 -6.13 -5.12
N MET A 341 -3.69 -6.29 -6.42
CA MET A 341 -5.02 -6.66 -6.91
C MET A 341 -5.42 -8.08 -6.47
N GLY A 342 -4.46 -9.03 -6.47
CA GLY A 342 -4.66 -10.37 -5.93
C GLY A 342 -4.98 -10.34 -4.42
N ASN A 343 -4.18 -9.59 -3.66
CA ASN A 343 -4.39 -9.37 -2.23
C ASN A 343 -5.78 -8.77 -1.95
N HIS A 344 -6.25 -7.85 -2.80
CA HIS A 344 -7.59 -7.27 -2.67
C HIS A 344 -8.71 -8.31 -2.83
N THR A 345 -8.54 -9.25 -3.77
CA THR A 345 -9.49 -10.36 -3.92
C THR A 345 -9.46 -11.26 -2.68
N THR A 346 -8.28 -11.55 -2.13
CA THR A 346 -8.16 -12.31 -0.88
C THR A 346 -8.82 -11.59 0.31
N ILE A 347 -8.65 -10.28 0.43
CA ILE A 347 -9.27 -9.48 1.50
C ILE A 347 -10.79 -9.42 1.33
N THR A 348 -11.28 -9.26 0.09
CA THR A 348 -12.72 -9.31 -0.22
C THR A 348 -13.32 -10.65 0.18
N ILE A 349 -12.64 -11.75 -0.17
CA ILE A 349 -13.03 -13.10 0.26
C ILE A 349 -12.97 -13.22 1.78
N GLY A 350 -11.94 -12.70 2.46
CA GLY A 350 -11.88 -12.73 3.93
C GLY A 350 -13.02 -11.95 4.60
N GLY A 351 -13.38 -10.79 4.04
CA GLY A 351 -14.45 -9.94 4.56
C GLY A 351 -15.82 -10.64 4.55
N LEU A 352 -16.13 -11.41 3.50
CA LEU A 352 -17.42 -12.09 3.37
C LEU A 352 -17.59 -13.34 4.25
N GLN A 353 -16.54 -13.79 4.96
CA GLN A 353 -16.55 -15.01 5.77
C GLN A 353 -16.97 -14.78 7.24
N GLY A 354 -17.56 -13.64 7.56
CA GLY A 354 -18.12 -13.36 8.89
C GLY A 354 -19.27 -14.31 9.25
N HIS A 355 -19.26 -14.85 10.47
CA HIS A 355 -20.34 -15.67 10.99
C HIS A 355 -20.72 -15.19 12.39
N MET A 356 -21.97 -14.75 12.56
CA MET A 356 -22.50 -14.24 13.83
C MET A 356 -21.57 -13.17 14.43
N GLU A 357 -21.14 -13.29 15.69
CA GLU A 357 -20.40 -12.25 16.42
C GLU A 357 -18.91 -12.10 16.05
N LEU A 358 -18.36 -12.94 15.15
CA LEU A 358 -16.93 -12.90 14.85
C LEU A 358 -16.57 -13.29 13.41
N ASN A 359 -15.87 -12.40 12.70
CA ASN A 359 -15.12 -12.78 11.50
C ASN A 359 -13.79 -13.42 11.91
N VAL A 360 -13.55 -14.65 11.45
CA VAL A 360 -12.35 -15.47 11.75
C VAL A 360 -11.39 -15.58 10.56
N PHE A 361 -11.34 -14.57 9.70
CA PHE A 361 -10.33 -14.42 8.63
C PHE A 361 -9.34 -13.30 8.94
N LYS A 362 -9.24 -12.90 10.21
CA LYS A 362 -8.49 -11.71 10.65
C LYS A 362 -7.00 -11.77 10.25
N PRO A 363 -6.24 -12.88 10.49
CA PRO A 363 -4.83 -12.94 10.13
C PRO A 363 -4.55 -12.77 8.63
N VAL A 364 -5.32 -13.42 7.76
CA VAL A 364 -5.10 -13.33 6.31
C VAL A 364 -5.46 -11.94 5.77
N MET A 365 -6.51 -11.30 6.29
CA MET A 365 -6.87 -9.93 5.92
C MET A 365 -5.79 -8.94 6.39
N GLY A 366 -5.35 -9.06 7.64
CA GLY A 366 -4.28 -8.24 8.20
C GLY A 366 -2.97 -8.38 7.42
N TYR A 367 -2.56 -9.61 7.11
CA TYR A 367 -1.35 -9.88 6.33
C TYR A 367 -1.40 -9.24 4.94
N ASN A 368 -2.48 -9.47 4.19
CA ASN A 368 -2.59 -8.98 2.82
C ASN A 368 -2.68 -7.45 2.75
N LEU A 369 -3.35 -6.79 3.70
CA LEU A 369 -3.42 -5.32 3.70
C LEU A 369 -2.04 -4.72 3.99
N MET A 370 -1.34 -5.22 5.01
CA MET A 370 0.02 -4.79 5.37
C MET A 370 1.01 -5.03 4.22
N GLN A 371 0.92 -6.18 3.55
CA GLN A 371 1.76 -6.48 2.40
C GLN A 371 1.49 -5.49 1.26
N SER A 372 0.23 -5.22 0.94
CA SER A 372 -0.13 -4.27 -0.12
C SER A 372 0.34 -2.85 0.19
N ILE A 373 0.18 -2.37 1.43
CA ILE A 373 0.66 -1.06 1.87
C ILE A 373 2.17 -0.95 1.64
N ARG A 374 2.94 -1.92 2.12
CA ARG A 374 4.40 -1.94 1.97
C ARG A 374 4.82 -2.00 0.51
N LEU A 375 4.25 -2.91 -0.28
CA LEU A 375 4.60 -3.09 -1.68
C LEU A 375 4.32 -1.83 -2.51
N VAL A 376 3.14 -1.21 -2.35
CA VAL A 376 2.80 0.03 -3.08
C VAL A 376 3.78 1.14 -2.72
N ALA A 377 4.07 1.31 -1.43
CA ALA A 377 4.96 2.38 -0.98
C ALA A 377 6.41 2.17 -1.47
N ASP A 378 6.99 1.00 -1.23
CA ASP A 378 8.36 0.69 -1.60
C ASP A 378 8.55 0.74 -3.13
N ALA A 379 7.58 0.22 -3.90
CA ALA A 379 7.62 0.29 -5.37
C ALA A 379 7.45 1.71 -5.90
N SER A 380 6.63 2.54 -5.26
CA SER A 380 6.46 3.96 -5.65
C SER A 380 7.75 4.74 -5.44
N VAL A 381 8.44 4.53 -4.31
CA VAL A 381 9.75 5.15 -4.04
C VAL A 381 10.80 4.64 -5.03
N SER A 382 10.95 3.32 -5.17
CA SER A 382 11.92 2.73 -6.10
C SER A 382 11.72 3.20 -7.55
N PHE A 383 10.47 3.23 -8.02
CA PHE A 383 10.13 3.71 -9.35
C PHE A 383 10.44 5.20 -9.52
N THR A 384 10.24 5.99 -8.47
CA THR A 384 10.55 7.42 -8.51
C THR A 384 12.05 7.65 -8.63
N ASP A 385 12.83 7.08 -7.73
CA ASP A 385 14.28 7.26 -7.65
C ASP A 385 15.00 6.71 -8.88
N ASN A 386 14.63 5.50 -9.30
CA ASN A 386 15.38 4.75 -10.31
C ASN A 386 14.77 4.84 -11.72
N CYS A 387 13.64 5.51 -11.91
CA CYS A 387 13.04 5.69 -13.24
C CYS A 387 12.59 7.13 -13.48
N LEU A 388 11.64 7.64 -12.69
CA LEU A 388 11.02 8.94 -12.97
C LEU A 388 12.02 10.08 -12.90
N ASP A 389 12.86 10.17 -11.88
CA ASP A 389 13.77 11.31 -11.72
C ASP A 389 14.74 11.44 -12.89
N GLY A 390 15.34 10.32 -13.31
CA GLY A 390 16.28 10.26 -14.43
C GLY A 390 15.63 10.29 -15.82
N LEU A 391 14.30 10.21 -15.92
CA LEU A 391 13.56 10.14 -17.18
C LEU A 391 13.79 11.39 -18.05
N LYS A 392 14.12 11.20 -19.33
CA LYS A 392 14.35 12.31 -20.29
C LYS A 392 13.45 12.18 -21.51
N ALA A 393 13.00 13.32 -22.05
CA ALA A 393 12.34 13.38 -23.34
C ALA A 393 13.37 13.28 -24.47
N ASN A 394 13.11 12.45 -25.47
CA ASN A 394 13.89 12.42 -26.71
C ASN A 394 13.26 13.38 -27.72
N GLU A 395 13.54 14.68 -27.57
CA GLU A 395 12.89 15.74 -28.35
C GLU A 395 13.08 15.56 -29.87
N ALA A 396 14.23 15.05 -30.31
CA ALA A 396 14.48 14.78 -31.72
C ALA A 396 13.54 13.71 -32.28
N GLN A 397 13.36 12.60 -31.55
CA GLN A 397 12.44 11.53 -31.95
C GLN A 397 10.98 11.98 -31.86
N ILE A 398 10.63 12.76 -30.84
CA ILE A 398 9.29 13.34 -30.68
C ILE A 398 8.97 14.24 -31.88
N ALA A 399 9.89 15.12 -32.28
CA ALA A 399 9.72 16.01 -33.42
C ALA A 399 9.62 15.24 -34.75
N ASP A 400 10.43 14.20 -34.94
CA ASP A 400 10.34 13.32 -36.12
C ASP A 400 8.96 12.65 -36.21
N LEU A 401 8.50 12.01 -35.13
CA LEU A 401 7.17 11.37 -35.08
C LEU A 401 6.04 12.36 -35.35
N MET A 402 6.13 13.57 -34.77
CA MET A 402 5.15 14.64 -35.02
C MET A 402 5.09 14.99 -36.51
N SER A 403 6.25 15.20 -37.15
CA SER A 403 6.32 15.61 -38.55
C SER A 403 5.76 14.58 -39.54
N ARG A 404 5.78 13.29 -39.15
CA ARG A 404 5.28 12.17 -39.97
C ARG A 404 3.78 11.93 -39.81
N SER A 405 3.13 12.51 -38.80
CA SER A 405 1.73 12.21 -38.53
C SER A 405 0.79 12.83 -39.54
N LEU A 406 -0.15 12.02 -40.03
CA LEU A 406 -1.21 12.45 -40.94
C LEU A 406 -2.40 13.11 -40.20
N MET A 407 -2.40 13.10 -38.86
CA MET A 407 -3.50 13.67 -38.07
C MET A 407 -3.39 15.18 -37.87
N LEU A 408 -2.27 15.80 -38.28
CA LEU A 408 -2.16 17.26 -38.36
C LEU A 408 -3.18 17.87 -39.35
N VAL A 409 -3.69 17.06 -40.29
CA VAL A 409 -4.74 17.46 -41.23
C VAL A 409 -6.02 17.96 -40.54
N THR A 410 -6.25 17.55 -39.28
CA THR A 410 -7.41 17.97 -38.50
C THR A 410 -7.48 19.49 -38.33
N ALA A 411 -6.33 20.19 -38.32
CA ALA A 411 -6.29 21.65 -38.30
C ALA A 411 -6.93 22.30 -39.53
N LEU A 412 -6.93 21.63 -40.68
CA LEU A 412 -7.53 22.15 -41.91
C LEU A 412 -9.05 21.96 -41.96
N ALA A 413 -9.61 21.01 -41.21
CA ALA A 413 -11.01 20.65 -41.31
C ALA A 413 -12.00 21.82 -41.13
N PRO A 414 -11.78 22.81 -40.23
CA PRO A 414 -12.63 24.00 -40.13
C PRO A 414 -12.62 24.88 -41.39
N THR A 415 -11.53 24.87 -42.16
CA THR A 415 -11.36 25.69 -43.36
C THR A 415 -11.86 24.99 -44.63
N ILE A 416 -11.55 23.69 -44.79
CA ILE A 416 -11.81 22.95 -46.03
C ILE A 416 -12.90 21.87 -45.89
N GLY A 417 -13.43 21.65 -44.69
CA GLY A 417 -14.40 20.59 -44.41
C GLY A 417 -13.77 19.21 -44.18
N TYR A 418 -14.48 18.36 -43.44
CA TYR A 418 -14.02 17.03 -43.04
C TYR A 418 -13.71 16.09 -44.22
N ASP A 419 -14.54 16.09 -45.26
CA ASP A 419 -14.37 15.18 -46.40
C ASP A 419 -13.10 15.48 -47.20
N ASN A 420 -12.76 16.77 -47.35
CA ASN A 420 -11.54 17.19 -48.02
C ASN A 420 -10.30 16.86 -47.18
N ALA A 421 -10.33 17.14 -45.88
CA ALA A 421 -9.25 16.74 -44.96
C ALA A 421 -9.03 15.22 -44.97
N THR A 422 -10.11 14.43 -44.98
CA THR A 422 -10.07 12.97 -45.09
C THR A 422 -9.42 12.52 -46.39
N LYS A 423 -9.78 13.15 -47.52
CA LYS A 423 -9.21 12.84 -48.83
C LYS A 423 -7.71 13.14 -48.87
N ILE A 424 -7.27 14.29 -48.33
CA ILE A 424 -5.85 14.65 -48.23
C ILE A 424 -5.08 13.58 -47.45
N ALA A 425 -5.52 13.22 -46.23
CA ALA A 425 -4.83 12.23 -45.42
C ALA A 425 -4.78 10.83 -46.07
N LYS A 426 -5.88 10.39 -46.69
CA LYS A 426 -5.91 9.11 -47.40
C LYS A 426 -4.97 9.08 -48.60
N THR A 427 -4.91 10.18 -49.38
CA THR A 427 -4.01 10.28 -50.52
C THR A 427 -2.55 10.33 -50.07
N ALA A 428 -2.24 11.12 -49.03
CA ALA A 428 -0.89 11.20 -48.45
C ALA A 428 -0.40 9.83 -47.98
N HIS A 429 -1.26 9.10 -47.26
CA HIS A 429 -0.96 7.74 -46.83
C HIS A 429 -0.71 6.79 -48.01
N LYS A 430 -1.59 6.83 -49.02
CA LYS A 430 -1.50 5.96 -50.20
C LYS A 430 -0.21 6.23 -51.00
N ASN A 431 0.18 7.49 -51.12
CA ASN A 431 1.30 7.93 -51.95
C ASN A 431 2.64 7.96 -51.20
N GLY A 432 2.61 7.92 -49.86
CA GLY A 432 3.81 8.12 -49.03
C GLY A 432 4.34 9.56 -49.05
N THR A 433 3.47 10.53 -49.32
CA THR A 433 3.77 11.97 -49.41
C THR A 433 3.38 12.70 -48.13
N THR A 434 3.77 13.97 -47.99
CA THR A 434 3.37 14.77 -46.83
C THR A 434 1.94 15.29 -46.98
N LEU A 435 1.31 15.64 -45.86
CA LEU A 435 0.02 16.34 -45.87
C LEU A 435 0.08 17.66 -46.66
N LYS A 436 1.20 18.39 -46.58
CA LYS A 436 1.39 19.66 -47.28
C LYS A 436 1.41 19.46 -48.80
N ASP A 437 2.13 18.44 -49.27
CA ASP A 437 2.20 18.12 -50.71
C ASP A 437 0.81 17.83 -51.28
N GLU A 438 0.00 17.03 -50.59
CA GLU A 438 -1.34 16.66 -51.06
C GLU A 438 -2.37 17.78 -50.88
N ALA A 439 -2.26 18.59 -49.83
CA ALA A 439 -3.15 19.73 -49.59
C ALA A 439 -2.93 20.84 -50.63
N VAL A 440 -1.67 21.19 -50.89
CA VAL A 440 -1.29 22.23 -51.86
C VAL A 440 -1.43 21.71 -53.29
N GLY A 441 -0.91 20.53 -53.59
CA GLY A 441 -0.99 19.90 -54.91
C GLY A 441 -2.42 19.59 -55.35
N GLY A 442 -3.30 19.29 -54.39
CA GLY A 442 -4.74 19.10 -54.62
C GLY A 442 -5.54 20.40 -54.80
N GLY A 443 -4.92 21.57 -54.60
CA GLY A 443 -5.58 22.88 -54.70
C GLY A 443 -6.56 23.17 -53.56
N TYR A 444 -6.42 22.50 -52.41
CA TYR A 444 -7.31 22.69 -51.25
C TYR A 444 -6.95 23.95 -50.46
N VAL A 445 -5.66 24.26 -50.36
CA VAL A 445 -5.08 25.45 -49.71
C VAL A 445 -3.79 25.85 -50.42
N THR A 446 -3.37 27.09 -50.25
CA THR A 446 -2.02 27.56 -50.60
C THR A 446 -0.98 27.05 -49.59
N SER A 447 0.31 27.14 -49.94
CA SER A 447 1.38 26.79 -49.01
C SER A 447 1.38 27.68 -47.77
N GLU A 448 1.11 28.96 -47.97
CA GLU A 448 1.07 29.98 -46.91
C GLU A 448 -0.11 29.74 -45.96
N GLU A 449 -1.29 29.39 -46.49
CA GLU A 449 -2.45 29.01 -45.67
C GLU A 449 -2.20 27.72 -44.89
N TYR A 450 -1.54 26.73 -45.50
CA TYR A 450 -1.18 25.50 -44.81
C TYR A 450 -0.27 25.80 -43.61
N ASP A 451 0.80 26.56 -43.82
CA ASP A 451 1.77 26.91 -42.76
C ASP A 451 1.16 27.79 -41.67
N ALA A 452 0.18 28.63 -42.01
CA ALA A 452 -0.54 29.45 -41.05
C ALA A 452 -1.52 28.65 -40.18
N VAL A 453 -2.10 27.57 -40.71
CA VAL A 453 -3.15 26.78 -40.04
C VAL A 453 -2.59 25.56 -39.32
N VAL A 454 -1.67 24.82 -39.95
CA VAL A 454 -1.14 23.55 -39.45
C VAL A 454 0.07 23.81 -38.56
N ARG A 455 -0.20 24.35 -37.36
CA ARG A 455 0.79 24.70 -36.36
C ARG A 455 0.56 23.88 -35.09
N PRO A 456 1.39 22.87 -34.77
CA PRO A 456 1.18 22.01 -33.59
C PRO A 456 1.01 22.78 -32.28
N GLU A 457 1.70 23.91 -32.12
CA GLU A 457 1.60 24.82 -30.97
C GLU A 457 0.22 25.47 -30.82
N ASP A 458 -0.54 25.58 -31.90
CA ASP A 458 -1.90 26.12 -31.93
C ASP A 458 -2.97 25.02 -31.86
N MET A 459 -2.58 23.74 -31.73
CA MET A 459 -3.45 22.55 -31.73
C MET A 459 -3.59 21.87 -30.36
N ILE A 460 -3.06 22.47 -29.30
CA ILE A 460 -2.99 21.89 -27.94
C ILE A 460 -3.99 22.48 -26.93
N ALA A 461 -4.84 23.41 -27.37
CA ALA A 461 -5.92 24.02 -26.59
C ALA A 461 -7.03 24.58 -27.51
N PRO A 462 -8.27 24.76 -27.00
CA PRO A 462 -9.30 25.53 -27.70
C PRO A 462 -8.85 26.97 -27.97
N LYS A 463 -9.33 27.55 -29.07
CA LYS A 463 -9.14 28.96 -29.42
C LYS A 463 -10.35 29.80 -29.03
#